data_AF-A0A133UDU8-F1
#
_entry.id   AF-A0A133UDU8-F1
#
_cell.length_a   1.000
_cell.length_b   1.000
_cell.length_c   1.000
_cell.angle_alpha   90.00
_cell.angle_beta   90.00
_cell.angle_gamma   90.00
#
_symmetry.space_group_name_H-M   'P 1'
#
loop_
_entity.id
_entity.type
_entity.pdbx_description
1 polymer ?
#
loop_
_entity_poly.entity_id
_entity_poly.type
_entity_poly.pdbx_seq_one_letter_code
_entity_poly.pdbx_strand_id
1 'polypeptide(L)'
;MLDEVAERAGIDKPVNPHHFRHSRATYLASRFTQSQLCEWFGWVQGSDRPADYVHLSGRDIDADYARFHGIQDQQNPEESQLAPNECPRCDAKNAPRAKFCQNCGPALTTEAYKEIEEGKKRIQTLENQKVEANEFLDSILEQMVERKIKQMR
;
A
#
# COMPACT_ATOMS: atom_id res chain seq x y z
N MET A 1 5.12 14.75 17.65
CA MET A 1 5.24 13.96 16.39
C MET A 1 5.02 12.47 16.59
N LEU A 2 5.85 11.71 17.33
CA LEU A 2 5.60 10.27 17.50
C LEU A 2 4.38 9.97 18.38
N ASP A 3 4.20 10.73 19.47
CA ASP A 3 3.06 10.57 20.37
C ASP A 3 1.72 10.89 19.69
N GLU A 4 1.69 11.98 18.90
CA GLU A 4 0.53 12.35 18.06
C GLU A 4 0.14 11.24 17.07
N VAL A 5 1.14 10.57 16.47
CA VAL A 5 0.89 9.46 15.54
C VAL A 5 0.35 8.24 16.29
N ALA A 6 0.84 7.97 17.49
CA ALA A 6 0.35 6.87 18.30
C ALA A 6 -1.07 7.09 18.82
N GLU A 7 -1.41 8.31 19.23
CA GLU A 7 -2.78 8.68 19.60
C GLU A 7 -3.75 8.44 18.42
N ARG A 8 -3.38 8.91 17.22
CA ARG A 8 -4.15 8.67 15.99
C ARG A 8 -4.26 7.19 15.63
N ALA A 9 -3.27 6.38 15.99
CA ALA A 9 -3.25 4.94 15.76
C ALA A 9 -3.91 4.12 16.88
N GLY A 10 -4.35 4.75 17.98
CA GLY A 10 -4.92 4.08 19.15
C GLY A 10 -3.91 3.22 19.90
N ILE A 11 -2.64 3.66 20.00
CA ILE A 11 -1.57 2.94 20.69
C ILE A 11 -1.30 3.59 22.05
N ASP A 12 -1.60 2.87 23.12
CA ASP A 12 -1.37 3.33 24.50
C ASP A 12 0.05 3.04 25.03
N LYS A 13 0.85 2.29 24.28
CA LYS A 13 2.23 1.91 24.66
C LYS A 13 3.23 3.03 24.34
N PRO A 14 4.34 3.14 25.11
CA PRO A 14 5.36 4.15 24.83
C PRO A 14 5.97 4.02 23.43
N VAL A 15 6.06 5.16 22.74
CA VAL A 15 6.40 5.25 21.30
C VAL A 15 7.82 5.76 21.12
N ASN A 16 8.78 5.03 21.69
CA ASN A 16 10.19 5.44 21.71
C ASN A 16 11.10 4.41 21.03
N PRO A 17 12.33 4.79 20.66
CA PRO A 17 13.28 3.90 19.96
C PRO A 17 13.50 2.56 20.67
N HIS A 18 13.53 2.54 22.01
CA HIS A 18 13.70 1.32 22.78
C HIS A 18 12.52 0.36 22.58
N HIS A 19 11.28 0.85 22.64
CA HIS A 19 10.09 0.04 22.44
C HIS A 19 9.98 -0.48 21.01
N PHE A 20 10.30 0.34 20.00
CA PHE A 20 10.36 -0.12 18.61
C PHE A 20 11.37 -1.26 18.42
N ARG A 21 12.56 -1.12 19.00
CA ARG A 21 13.59 -2.16 18.98
C ARG A 21 13.11 -3.43 19.69
N HIS A 22 12.53 -3.30 20.87
CA HIS A 22 12.02 -4.42 21.66
C HIS A 22 10.91 -5.17 20.91
N SER A 23 9.89 -4.47 20.43
CA SER A 23 8.80 -5.06 19.64
C SER A 23 9.31 -5.78 18.38
N ARG A 24 10.30 -5.20 17.69
CA ARG A 24 10.91 -5.84 16.51
C ARG A 24 11.69 -7.10 16.88
N ALA A 25 12.42 -7.09 18.00
CA ALA A 25 13.17 -8.26 18.48
C ALA A 25 12.22 -9.39 18.88
N THR A 26 11.12 -9.09 19.60
CA THR A 26 10.08 -10.08 19.92
C THR A 26 9.47 -10.68 18.66
N TYR A 27 9.12 -9.84 17.66
CA TYR A 27 8.55 -10.31 16.40
C TYR A 27 9.49 -11.23 15.60
N LEU A 28 10.79 -10.90 15.57
CA LEU A 28 11.78 -11.68 14.83
C LEU A 28 12.22 -12.95 15.56
N ALA A 29 12.04 -13.05 16.88
CA ALA A 29 12.51 -14.20 17.64
C ALA A 29 11.83 -15.53 17.26
N SER A 30 10.65 -15.50 16.63
CA SER A 30 9.97 -16.71 16.11
C SER A 30 10.46 -17.13 14.73
N ARG A 31 11.24 -16.27 14.07
CA ARG A 31 11.70 -16.46 12.69
C ARG A 31 13.20 -16.62 12.59
N PHE A 32 13.95 -16.03 13.52
CA PHE A 32 15.41 -15.95 13.49
C PHE A 32 16.02 -16.84 14.59
N THR A 33 17.20 -17.39 14.30
CA THR A 33 18.06 -18.01 15.31
C THR A 33 18.68 -16.95 16.23
N GLN A 34 19.24 -17.38 17.37
CA GLN A 34 19.90 -16.44 18.28
C GLN A 34 21.09 -15.71 17.63
N SER A 35 21.89 -16.42 16.82
CA SER A 35 23.02 -15.81 16.10
C SER A 35 22.56 -14.79 15.06
N GLN A 36 21.46 -15.08 14.34
CA GLN A 36 20.85 -14.15 13.40
C GLN A 36 20.27 -12.91 14.09
N LEU A 37 19.66 -13.08 15.27
CA LEU A 37 19.21 -11.96 16.09
C LEU A 37 20.40 -11.10 16.55
N CYS A 38 21.49 -11.72 17.01
CA CYS A 38 22.68 -10.98 17.39
C CYS A 38 23.23 -10.15 16.24
N GLU A 39 23.35 -10.74 15.05
CA GLU A 39 23.80 -10.03 13.85
C GLU A 39 22.87 -8.87 13.50
N TRP A 40 21.57 -9.14 13.40
CA TRP A 40 20.56 -8.17 12.99
C TRP A 40 20.46 -6.97 13.94
N PHE A 41 20.55 -7.23 15.24
CA PHE A 41 20.41 -6.21 16.27
C PHE A 41 21.76 -5.61 16.71
N GLY A 42 22.89 -6.11 16.21
CA GLY A 42 24.23 -5.66 16.57
C GLY A 42 24.64 -6.04 18.00
N TRP A 43 24.15 -7.19 18.50
CA TRP A 43 24.65 -7.78 19.73
C TRP A 43 25.88 -8.64 19.46
N VAL A 44 26.72 -8.82 20.48
CA VAL A 44 27.85 -9.74 20.43
C VAL A 44 27.35 -11.16 20.17
N GLN A 45 28.00 -11.90 19.26
CA GLN A 45 27.68 -13.30 19.01
C GLN A 45 27.85 -14.12 20.29
N GLY A 46 26.85 -14.93 20.64
CA GLY A 46 26.81 -15.67 21.92
C GLY A 46 26.33 -14.85 23.14
N SER A 47 25.89 -13.60 22.95
CA SER A 47 25.24 -12.81 24.00
C SER A 47 23.93 -13.47 24.48
N ASP A 48 23.59 -13.30 25.77
CA ASP A 48 22.32 -13.76 26.35
C ASP A 48 21.11 -12.90 25.95
N ARG A 49 21.33 -11.70 25.38
CA ARG A 49 20.26 -10.76 24.96
C ARG A 49 19.13 -11.37 24.10
N PRO A 50 19.37 -12.30 23.15
CA PRO A 50 18.28 -12.95 22.42
C PRO A 50 17.38 -13.81 23.30
N ALA A 51 17.88 -14.34 24.43
CA ALA A 51 17.12 -15.23 25.31
C ALA A 51 15.84 -14.56 25.85
N ASP A 52 15.90 -13.25 26.11
CA ASP A 52 14.77 -12.40 26.52
C ASP A 52 13.58 -12.42 25.54
N TYR A 53 13.79 -12.87 24.30
CA TYR A 53 12.78 -12.86 23.23
C TYR A 53 12.43 -14.27 22.74
N VAL A 54 13.39 -15.19 22.76
CA VAL A 54 13.22 -16.55 22.19
C VAL A 54 12.22 -17.37 22.99
N HIS A 55 12.06 -17.14 24.29
CA HIS A 55 11.08 -17.88 25.09
C HIS A 55 9.62 -17.56 24.68
N LEU A 56 9.36 -16.38 24.10
CA LEU A 56 8.03 -15.98 23.60
C LEU A 56 7.72 -16.58 22.24
N SER A 57 8.73 -17.19 21.60
CA SER A 57 8.68 -17.47 20.18
C SER A 57 8.23 -18.87 19.82
N GLY A 58 7.85 -19.67 20.83
CA GLY A 58 7.06 -20.89 20.70
C GLY A 58 7.45 -21.75 19.50
N ARG A 59 8.75 -21.96 19.29
CA ARG A 59 9.20 -22.79 18.16
C ARG A 59 8.64 -24.18 18.37
N ASP A 60 7.77 -24.58 17.46
CA ASP A 60 7.23 -25.92 17.42
C ASP A 60 8.32 -26.83 16.81
N ILE A 61 9.18 -27.33 17.70
CA ILE A 61 10.28 -28.24 17.34
C ILE A 61 9.72 -29.47 16.62
N ASP A 62 8.51 -29.91 16.97
CA ASP A 62 7.88 -31.07 16.36
C ASP A 62 7.49 -30.77 14.90
N ALA A 63 6.95 -29.57 14.63
CA ALA A 63 6.69 -29.11 13.26
C ALA A 63 7.98 -28.94 12.45
N ASP A 64 9.05 -28.39 13.05
CA ASP A 64 10.36 -28.24 12.39
C ASP A 64 10.96 -29.62 12.05
N TYR A 65 10.87 -30.57 12.98
CA TYR A 65 11.35 -31.94 12.81
C TYR A 65 10.54 -32.72 11.76
N ALA A 66 9.21 -32.57 11.77
CA ALA A 66 8.33 -33.15 10.76
C ALA A 66 8.66 -32.62 9.35
N ARG A 67 8.97 -31.32 9.21
CA ARG A 67 9.43 -30.74 7.93
C ARG A 67 10.77 -31.27 7.48
N PHE A 68 11.73 -31.43 8.39
CA PHE A 68 13.04 -32.02 8.09
C PHE A 68 12.91 -33.43 7.48
N HIS A 69 11.94 -34.21 7.97
CA HIS A 69 11.64 -35.55 7.47
C HIS A 69 10.61 -35.60 6.34
N GLY A 70 10.18 -34.45 5.81
CA GLY A 70 9.22 -34.38 4.70
C GLY A 70 7.80 -34.87 5.04
N ILE A 71 7.46 -34.94 6.34
CA ILE A 71 6.13 -35.35 6.84
C ILE A 71 5.13 -34.19 6.74
N GLN A 72 5.62 -32.95 6.82
CA GLN A 72 4.82 -31.73 6.73
C GLN A 72 5.40 -30.82 5.65
N ASP A 73 4.52 -30.18 4.87
CA ASP A 73 4.94 -29.16 3.90
C ASP A 73 5.61 -27.98 4.61
N GLN A 74 6.49 -27.29 3.88
CA GLN A 74 7.01 -26.00 4.33
C GLN A 74 5.82 -25.08 4.54
N GLN A 75 5.58 -24.66 5.79
CA GLN A 75 4.62 -23.58 6.04
C GLN A 75 5.05 -22.41 5.17
N ASN A 76 4.16 -21.93 4.30
CA ASN A 76 4.34 -20.61 3.72
C ASN A 76 4.40 -19.63 4.90
N PRO A 77 5.52 -18.95 5.15
CA PRO A 77 5.57 -17.97 6.21
C PRO A 77 4.47 -16.97 5.94
N GLU A 78 3.63 -16.68 6.94
CA GLU A 78 2.61 -15.65 6.80
C GLU A 78 3.26 -14.38 6.26
N GLU A 79 2.89 -14.01 5.04
CA GLU A 79 3.41 -12.79 4.42
C GLU A 79 2.98 -11.61 5.28
N SER A 80 3.95 -10.74 5.59
CA SER A 80 3.65 -9.56 6.39
C SER A 80 2.61 -8.72 5.66
N GLN A 81 1.58 -8.25 6.36
CA GLN A 81 0.66 -7.23 5.83
C GLN A 81 1.37 -5.92 5.45
N LEU A 82 2.63 -5.75 5.85
CA LEU A 82 3.50 -4.64 5.49
C LEU A 82 4.49 -5.01 4.37
N ALA A 83 4.32 -6.15 3.71
CA ALA A 83 5.10 -6.53 2.55
C ALA A 83 4.84 -5.53 1.40
N PRO A 84 5.89 -5.07 0.70
CA PRO A 84 5.71 -4.25 -0.49
C PRO A 84 4.91 -4.99 -1.57
N ASN A 85 4.05 -4.27 -2.28
CA ASN A 85 3.32 -4.82 -3.41
C ASN A 85 4.09 -4.59 -4.71
N GLU A 86 4.21 -5.62 -5.54
CA GLU A 86 4.89 -5.52 -6.82
C GLU A 86 3.94 -5.05 -7.93
N CYS A 87 4.41 -4.11 -8.74
CA CYS A 87 3.62 -3.59 -9.86
C CYS A 87 3.57 -4.63 -10.99
N PRO A 88 2.38 -5.09 -11.45
CA PRO A 88 2.28 -6.12 -12.49
C PRO A 88 2.70 -5.63 -13.89
N ARG A 89 3.05 -4.35 -14.04
CA ARG A 89 3.45 -3.73 -15.31
C ARG A 89 4.95 -3.45 -15.41
N CYS A 90 5.59 -3.08 -14.32
CA CYS A 90 6.98 -2.61 -14.32
C CYS A 90 7.83 -3.16 -13.17
N ASP A 91 7.27 -4.08 -12.39
CA ASP A 91 7.91 -4.81 -11.29
C ASP A 91 8.46 -3.94 -10.15
N ALA A 92 8.15 -2.64 -10.14
CA ALA A 92 8.52 -1.75 -9.05
C ALA A 92 7.83 -2.18 -7.74
N LYS A 93 8.58 -2.17 -6.63
CA LYS A 93 8.09 -2.42 -5.28
C LYS A 93 7.43 -1.16 -4.72
N ASN A 94 6.15 -1.25 -4.39
CA ASN A 94 5.35 -0.14 -3.87
C ASN A 94 5.00 -0.38 -2.40
N ALA A 95 4.63 0.69 -1.70
CA ALA A 95 4.15 0.56 -0.33
C ALA A 95 2.91 -0.39 -0.26
N PRO A 96 2.71 -1.11 0.86
CA PRO A 96 1.66 -2.14 0.99
C PRO A 96 0.24 -1.65 0.71
N ARG A 97 -0.01 -0.34 0.90
CA ARG A 97 -1.30 0.32 0.67
C ARG A 97 -1.25 1.37 -0.45
N ALA A 98 -0.26 1.28 -1.35
CA ALA A 98 -0.17 2.19 -2.48
C ALA A 98 -1.33 1.97 -3.46
N LYS A 99 -2.11 3.02 -3.72
CA LYS A 99 -3.19 3.01 -4.72
C LYS A 99 -2.65 2.97 -6.16
N PHE A 100 -1.51 3.60 -6.40
CA PHE A 100 -0.88 3.74 -7.70
C PHE A 100 0.60 3.37 -7.64
N CYS A 101 1.13 2.89 -8.75
CA CYS A 101 2.55 2.62 -8.87
C CYS A 101 3.37 3.90 -8.85
N GLN A 102 4.39 3.96 -7.98
CA GLN A 102 5.28 5.11 -7.86
C GLN A 102 6.21 5.30 -9.07
N ASN A 103 6.40 4.25 -9.88
CA ASN A 103 7.30 4.27 -11.04
C ASN A 103 6.56 4.57 -12.35
N CYS A 104 5.56 3.75 -12.73
CA CYS A 104 4.90 3.87 -14.03
C CYS A 104 3.44 4.36 -14.00
N GLY A 105 2.90 4.64 -12.80
CA GLY A 105 1.59 5.27 -12.62
C GLY A 105 0.29 4.43 -12.70
N PRO A 106 0.23 3.14 -13.09
CA PRO A 106 -1.04 2.42 -13.11
C PRO A 106 -1.62 2.23 -11.70
N ALA A 107 -2.93 2.08 -11.63
CA ALA A 107 -3.63 1.66 -10.43
C ALA A 107 -3.19 0.26 -10.00
N LEU A 108 -2.98 0.08 -8.70
CA LEU A 108 -2.59 -1.18 -8.07
C LEU A 108 -3.76 -1.82 -7.31
N THR A 109 -4.79 -1.04 -6.96
CA THR A 109 -5.98 -1.54 -6.25
C THR A 109 -7.23 -1.37 -7.09
N THR A 110 -8.22 -2.21 -6.83
CA THR A 110 -9.51 -2.18 -7.55
C THR A 110 -10.24 -0.85 -7.34
N GLU A 111 -10.11 -0.23 -6.17
CA GLU A 111 -10.67 1.08 -5.85
C GLU A 111 -10.02 2.16 -6.71
N ALA A 112 -8.69 2.16 -6.83
CA ALA A 112 -7.96 3.10 -7.66
C ALA A 112 -8.33 2.97 -9.14
N TYR A 113 -8.56 1.74 -9.63
CA TYR A 113 -9.08 1.50 -10.98
C TYR A 113 -10.47 2.11 -11.19
N LYS A 114 -11.39 1.91 -10.23
CA LYS A 114 -12.74 2.48 -10.28
C LYS A 114 -12.71 4.01 -10.27
N GLU A 115 -11.88 4.62 -9.43
CA GLU A 115 -11.68 6.08 -9.38
C GLU A 115 -11.24 6.62 -10.75
N ILE A 116 -10.30 5.96 -11.43
CA ILE A 116 -9.88 6.33 -12.79
C ILE A 116 -11.05 6.22 -13.79
N GLU A 117 -11.78 5.10 -13.77
CA GLU A 117 -12.89 4.87 -14.71
C GLU A 117 -14.04 5.87 -14.52
N GLU A 118 -14.40 6.19 -13.28
CA GLU A 118 -15.37 7.23 -12.98
C GLU A 118 -14.89 8.60 -13.43
N GLY A 119 -13.61 8.91 -13.23
CA GLY A 119 -12.99 10.13 -13.73
C GLY A 119 -13.10 10.25 -15.25
N LYS A 120 -12.78 9.19 -16.00
CA LYS A 120 -12.93 9.14 -17.45
C LYS A 120 -14.38 9.36 -17.89
N LYS A 121 -15.34 8.70 -17.24
CA LYS A 121 -16.77 8.88 -17.56
C LYS A 121 -17.22 10.32 -17.37
N ARG A 122 -16.79 10.97 -16.27
CA ARG A 122 -17.09 12.39 -16.01
C ARG A 122 -16.49 13.30 -17.09
N ILE A 123 -15.23 13.06 -17.47
CA ILE A 123 -14.57 13.81 -18.54
C ILE A 123 -15.36 13.67 -19.84
N GLN A 124 -15.73 12.43 -20.21
CA GLN A 124 -16.53 12.19 -21.42
C GLN A 124 -17.88 12.91 -21.40
N THR A 125 -18.57 12.91 -20.25
CA THR A 125 -19.83 13.64 -20.11
C THR A 125 -19.64 15.15 -20.31
N LEU A 126 -18.59 15.73 -19.72
CA LEU A 126 -18.27 17.15 -19.89
C LEU A 126 -17.89 17.49 -21.33
N GLU A 127 -17.17 16.62 -22.02
CA GLU A 127 -16.83 16.79 -23.44
C GLU A 127 -18.08 16.79 -24.31
N ASN A 128 -19.03 15.87 -24.08
CA ASN A 128 -20.28 15.83 -24.82
C ASN A 128 -21.13 17.09 -24.56
N GLN A 129 -21.26 17.51 -23.30
CA GLN A 129 -21.98 18.74 -22.95
C GLN A 129 -21.37 19.98 -23.60
N LYS A 130 -20.04 20.03 -23.74
CA LYS A 130 -19.34 21.11 -24.44
C LYS A 130 -19.69 21.13 -25.92
N VAL A 131 -19.78 19.96 -26.57
CA VAL A 131 -20.20 19.87 -27.98
C VAL A 131 -21.63 20.38 -28.16
N GLU A 132 -22.57 19.89 -27.35
CA GLU A 132 -23.98 20.33 -27.38
C GLU A 132 -24.12 21.84 -27.16
N ALA A 133 -23.36 22.40 -26.20
CA ALA A 133 -23.38 23.84 -25.92
C ALA A 133 -22.84 24.67 -27.11
N ASN A 134 -21.80 24.17 -27.80
CA ASN A 134 -21.26 24.84 -28.98
C ASN A 134 -22.26 24.82 -30.15
N GLU A 135 -22.88 23.66 -30.43
CA GLU A 135 -23.91 23.55 -31.47
C GLU A 135 -25.10 24.48 -31.20
N PHE A 136 -25.50 24.60 -29.92
CA PHE A 136 -26.55 25.53 -29.53
C PHE A 136 -26.15 26.99 -29.77
N LEU A 137 -24.93 27.38 -29.41
CA LEU A 137 -24.40 28.73 -29.64
C LEU A 137 -24.34 29.07 -31.13
N ASP A 138 -23.93 28.13 -31.98
CA ASP A 138 -23.90 28.30 -33.44
C ASP A 138 -25.30 28.54 -33.99
N SER A 139 -26.31 27.79 -33.53
CA SER A 139 -27.70 28.00 -33.96
C SER A 139 -28.23 29.39 -33.57
N ILE A 140 -27.85 29.90 -32.39
CA ILE A 140 -28.24 31.25 -31.95
C ILE A 140 -27.56 32.30 -32.83
N LEU A 141 -26.26 32.13 -33.12
CA LEU A 141 -25.52 33.04 -33.99
C LEU A 141 -26.15 33.13 -35.37
N GLU A 142 -26.51 32.00 -35.98
CA GLU A 142 -27.20 31.94 -37.27
C GLU A 142 -28.53 32.71 -37.24
N GLN A 143 -29.37 32.47 -36.22
CA GLN A 143 -30.64 33.20 -36.06
C GLN A 143 -30.45 34.70 -35.87
N MET A 144 -29.41 35.11 -35.11
CA MET A 144 -29.10 36.53 -34.91
C MET A 144 -28.64 37.20 -36.21
N VAL A 145 -27.82 36.51 -37.00
CA VAL A 145 -27.36 36.97 -38.32
C VAL A 145 -28.57 37.13 -39.26
N GLU A 146 -29.45 36.13 -39.33
CA GLU A 146 -30.66 36.20 -40.16
C GLU A 146 -31.58 37.37 -39.76
N ARG A 147 -31.81 37.58 -38.46
CA ARG A 147 -32.61 38.71 -37.97
C ARG A 147 -31.98 40.05 -38.35
N LYS A 148 -30.66 40.19 -38.21
CA LYS A 148 -29.96 41.42 -38.62
C LYS A 148 -30.07 41.66 -40.12
N ILE A 149 -29.89 40.63 -40.96
CA ILE A 149 -30.04 40.75 -42.41
C ILE A 149 -31.45 41.22 -42.78
N LYS A 150 -32.50 40.69 -42.12
CA LYS A 150 -33.88 41.14 -42.31
C LYS A 150 -34.12 42.58 -41.89
N GLN A 151 -33.44 43.09 -40.87
CA GLN A 151 -33.57 44.49 -40.40
C GLN A 151 -32.84 45.51 -41.31
N MET A 152 -31.91 45.07 -42.16
CA MET A 152 -31.18 45.94 -43.09
C MET A 152 -31.83 46.03 -44.48
N ARG A 153 -32.82 45.18 -44.78
CA ARG A 153 -33.64 45.26 -45.99
C ARG A 153 -34.88 46.11 -45.71
#